data_AF-A0A0A1FH41-F1
#
_entry.id   AF-A0A0A1FH41-F1
#
_cell.length_a   1.000
_cell.length_b   1.000
_cell.length_c   1.000
_cell.angle_alpha   90.00
_cell.angle_beta   90.00
_cell.angle_gamma   90.00
#
_symmetry.space_group_name_H-M   'P 1'
#
loop_
_entity.id
_entity.type
_entity.pdbx_description
1 polymer ?
#
loop_
_entity_poly.entity_id
_entity_poly.type
_entity_poly.pdbx_seq_one_letter_code
_entity_poly.pdbx_strand_id
1 'polypeptide(L)'
;MRRIASQQAPDGAPYTARKQRKNLRGKKGRVKRQKAAMFEKLRKTKYLLTENDENQLSVGFFEKVVRIARVHQEGLEDKVSKKGPAYRYPARPLLGFSATDQALIRDLLLHHLGRF
;
A
#
# COMPACT_ATOMS: atom_id res chain seq x y z
N MET A 1 -4.23 3.84 -7.47
CA MET A 1 -3.64 4.99 -6.71
C MET A 1 -4.62 5.85 -5.93
N ARG A 2 -5.88 5.95 -6.36
CA ARG A 2 -6.92 6.70 -5.64
C ARG A 2 -7.11 6.24 -4.19
N ARG A 3 -7.12 4.93 -3.92
CA ARG A 3 -7.25 4.35 -2.55
C ARG A 3 -6.10 4.73 -1.61
N ILE A 4 -4.85 4.64 -2.09
CA ILE A 4 -3.68 5.08 -1.31
C ILE A 4 -3.77 6.60 -1.02
N ALA A 5 -4.25 7.39 -1.98
CA ALA A 5 -4.47 8.83 -1.77
C ALA A 5 -5.57 9.12 -0.75
N SER A 6 -6.65 8.33 -0.72
CA SER A 6 -7.71 8.43 0.31
C SER A 6 -7.36 7.74 1.62
N GLN A 7 -6.18 7.12 1.74
CA GLN A 7 -5.74 6.35 2.91
C GLN A 7 -6.69 5.21 3.25
N GLN A 8 -7.13 4.45 2.24
CA GLN A 8 -8.05 3.32 2.38
C GLN A 8 -7.44 2.04 1.81
N ALA A 9 -7.79 0.91 2.42
CA ALA A 9 -7.48 -0.44 1.96
C ALA A 9 -8.41 -0.87 0.79
N PRO A 10 -8.12 -1.99 0.10
CA PRO A 10 -8.94 -2.49 -1.01
C PRO A 10 -10.39 -2.78 -0.64
N ASP A 11 -10.66 -3.17 0.60
CA ASP A 11 -11.99 -3.37 1.18
C ASP A 11 -12.72 -2.05 1.53
N GLY A 12 -12.06 -0.91 1.38
CA GLY A 12 -12.58 0.41 1.71
C GLY A 12 -12.30 0.86 3.14
N ALA A 13 -11.76 -0.01 4.00
CA ALA A 13 -11.47 0.35 5.39
C ALA A 13 -10.36 1.42 5.46
N PRO A 14 -10.47 2.43 6.35
CA PRO A 14 -9.42 3.43 6.51
C PRO A 14 -8.15 2.79 7.09
N TYR A 15 -6.99 3.24 6.63
CA TYR A 15 -5.72 2.81 7.20
C TYR A 15 -5.60 3.22 8.67
N THR A 16 -5.04 2.33 9.49
CA THR A 16 -4.66 2.66 10.86
C THR A 16 -3.79 3.91 10.88
N ALA A 17 -4.15 4.88 11.73
CA ALA A 17 -3.47 6.16 11.83
C ALA A 17 -1.97 5.99 12.13
N ARG A 18 -1.17 6.93 11.64
CA ARG A 18 0.27 6.95 11.90
C ARG A 18 0.53 7.25 13.37
N LYS A 19 1.41 6.46 14.01
CA LYS A 19 1.85 6.72 15.39
C LYS A 19 2.42 8.14 15.51
N GLN A 20 1.82 8.95 16.36
CA GLN A 20 2.32 10.30 16.63
C GLN A 20 3.60 10.22 17.46
N ARG A 21 4.66 10.88 16.99
CA ARG A 21 5.92 10.95 17.74
C ARG A 21 5.86 12.15 18.67
N LYS A 22 6.12 11.94 19.98
CA LYS A 22 6.21 13.00 20.99
C LYS A 22 7.05 14.19 20.49
N ASN A 23 6.55 15.40 20.69
CA ASN A 23 7.19 16.65 20.25
C ASN A 23 8.18 17.16 21.31
N LEU A 24 9.23 16.38 21.60
CA LEU A 24 10.14 16.66 22.72
C LEU A 24 11.18 17.77 22.44
N ARG A 25 11.31 18.25 21.19
CA ARG A 25 12.04 19.46 20.78
C ARG A 25 11.73 19.70 19.30
N GLY A 26 10.96 20.75 19.00
CA GLY A 26 10.26 20.93 17.72
C GLY A 26 11.17 21.32 16.55
N LYS A 27 11.69 20.35 15.80
CA LYS A 27 12.26 20.64 14.47
C LYS A 27 11.16 21.22 13.56
N LYS A 28 11.41 22.38 12.94
CA LYS A 28 10.49 23.04 11.99
C LYS A 28 9.99 22.02 10.95
N GLY A 29 8.67 22.01 10.72
CA GLY A 29 8.01 21.09 9.78
C GLY A 29 7.76 19.66 10.27
N ARG A 30 8.09 19.31 11.52
CA ARG A 30 7.82 17.95 12.07
C ARG A 30 6.34 17.63 12.15
N VAL A 31 5.51 18.55 12.64
CA VAL A 31 4.05 18.36 12.72
C VAL A 31 3.44 18.18 11.33
N LYS A 32 3.85 18.99 10.36
CA LYS A 32 3.42 18.85 8.95
C LYS A 32 3.75 17.46 8.39
N ARG A 33 4.97 16.96 8.62
CA ARG A 33 5.35 15.60 8.19
C ARG A 33 4.61 14.47 8.92
N GLN A 34 4.19 14.68 10.17
CA GLN A 34 3.40 13.70 10.92
C GLN A 34 1.95 13.64 10.43
N LYS A 35 1.38 14.78 10.04
CA LYS A 35 0.02 14.91 9.49
C LYS A 35 -0.08 14.57 7.99
N ALA A 36 1.06 14.45 7.29
CA ALA A 36 1.07 14.08 5.88
C ALA A 36 0.53 12.66 5.66
N ALA A 37 -0.18 12.46 4.55
CA ALA A 37 -0.69 11.17 4.11
C ALA A 37 0.45 10.14 3.97
N MET A 38 0.19 8.89 4.36
CA MET A 38 1.16 7.81 4.20
C MET A 38 1.31 7.45 2.71
N PHE A 39 2.47 6.90 2.35
CA PHE A 39 2.72 6.34 1.01
C PHE A 39 2.59 7.32 -0.16
N GLU A 40 2.73 8.63 0.09
CA GLU A 40 2.58 9.66 -0.94
C GLU A 40 3.57 9.51 -2.12
N LYS A 41 4.76 8.94 -1.86
CA LYS A 41 5.69 8.58 -2.95
C LYS A 41 5.25 7.32 -3.66
N LEU A 42 5.01 6.25 -2.90
CA LEU A 42 4.56 4.95 -3.39
C LEU A 42 3.31 5.04 -4.27
N ARG A 43 2.47 6.06 -4.09
CA ARG A 43 1.29 6.27 -4.94
C ARG A 43 1.58 6.76 -6.37
N LYS A 44 2.83 7.08 -6.73
CA LYS A 44 3.17 7.57 -8.07
C LYS A 44 3.51 6.40 -8.99
N THR A 45 3.10 6.47 -10.25
CA THR A 45 3.33 5.44 -11.28
C THR A 45 4.80 5.08 -11.43
N LYS A 46 5.72 6.04 -11.31
CA LYS A 46 7.18 5.79 -11.37
C LYS A 46 7.74 4.84 -10.30
N TYR A 47 6.94 4.49 -9.29
CA TYR A 47 7.31 3.51 -8.27
C TYR A 47 6.55 2.19 -8.40
N LEU A 48 5.62 2.09 -9.36
CA LEU A 48 4.93 0.86 -9.70
C LEU A 48 5.66 0.13 -10.80
N LEU A 49 5.84 -1.17 -10.61
CA LEU A 49 6.27 -2.09 -11.64
C LEU A 49 5.03 -2.81 -12.19
N THR A 50 4.93 -2.93 -13.50
CA THR A 50 3.93 -3.74 -14.17
C THR A 50 4.66 -4.62 -15.17
N GLU A 51 4.57 -5.92 -14.97
CA GLU A 51 5.15 -6.92 -15.87
C GLU A 51 4.00 -7.75 -16.43
N ASN A 52 4.06 -8.02 -17.71
CA ASN A 52 3.09 -8.85 -18.40
C ASN A 52 3.85 -9.84 -19.28
N ASP A 53 3.45 -11.09 -19.22
CA ASP A 53 3.80 -12.10 -20.21
C ASP A 53 2.52 -12.77 -20.73
N GLU A 54 2.68 -13.77 -21.60
CA GLU A 54 1.56 -14.47 -22.25
C GLU A 54 0.61 -15.16 -21.26
N ASN A 55 1.08 -15.49 -20.05
CA ASN A 55 0.34 -16.27 -19.05
C ASN A 55 0.05 -15.49 -17.76
N GLN A 56 0.71 -14.37 -17.51
CA GLN A 56 0.58 -13.63 -16.26
C GLN A 56 0.64 -12.11 -16.42
N LEU A 57 -0.02 -11.43 -15.49
CA LEU A 57 0.06 -9.99 -15.28
C LEU A 57 0.39 -9.74 -13.81
N SER A 58 1.53 -9.09 -13.56
CA SER A 58 1.99 -8.76 -12.22
C SER A 58 2.05 -7.24 -12.03
N VAL A 59 1.69 -6.79 -10.82
CA VAL A 59 1.84 -5.38 -10.40
C VAL A 59 2.54 -5.36 -9.06
N GLY A 60 3.61 -4.59 -8.98
CA GLY A 60 4.45 -4.47 -7.80
C GLY A 60 5.02 -3.08 -7.63
N PHE A 61 6.14 -3.00 -6.92
CA PHE A 61 6.86 -1.76 -6.69
C PHE A 61 8.34 -1.92 -7.09
N PHE A 62 9.06 -0.81 -7.26
CA PHE A 62 10.48 -0.82 -7.63
C PHE A 62 11.44 -0.70 -6.43
N GLU A 63 12.65 -1.24 -6.56
CA GLU A 63 13.83 -0.94 -5.71
C GLU A 63 13.55 -0.93 -4.17
N LYS A 64 14.06 0.12 -3.49
CA LYS A 64 14.01 0.33 -2.04
C LYS A 64 12.58 0.52 -1.51
N VAL A 65 11.58 0.76 -2.37
CA VAL A 65 10.20 0.93 -1.92
C VAL A 65 9.45 -0.40 -1.78
N VAL A 66 9.92 -1.48 -2.42
CA VAL A 66 9.35 -2.84 -2.28
C VAL A 66 9.31 -3.27 -0.83
N ARG A 67 10.42 -3.09 -0.10
CA ARG A 67 10.50 -3.49 1.31
C ARG A 67 9.44 -2.80 2.16
N ILE A 68 9.30 -1.49 1.99
CA ILE A 68 8.31 -0.69 2.74
C ILE A 68 6.90 -1.14 2.35
N ALA A 69 6.65 -1.30 1.06
CA ALA A 69 5.36 -1.76 0.57
C ALA A 69 4.99 -3.12 1.16
N ARG A 70 5.90 -4.09 1.14
CA ARG A 70 5.69 -5.44 1.69
C ARG A 70 5.40 -5.42 3.18
N VAL A 71 6.22 -4.72 3.96
CA VAL A 71 6.05 -4.59 5.43
C VAL A 71 4.66 -4.06 5.76
N HIS A 72 4.18 -3.08 5.00
CA HIS A 72 2.86 -2.53 5.22
C HIS A 72 1.75 -3.38 4.60
N GLN A 73 1.95 -4.03 3.47
CA GLN A 73 0.99 -4.94 2.84
C GLN A 73 0.62 -6.08 3.79
N GLU A 74 1.63 -6.71 4.38
CA GLU A 74 1.48 -7.92 5.20
C GLU A 74 1.46 -7.62 6.72
N GLY A 75 1.75 -6.39 7.14
CA GLY A 75 1.79 -6.04 8.57
C GLY A 75 2.99 -6.63 9.32
N LEU A 76 4.17 -6.58 8.69
CA LEU A 76 5.41 -7.17 9.20
C LEU A 76 6.14 -6.25 10.18
N GLU A 77 7.19 -6.81 10.78
CA GLU A 77 8.15 -6.09 11.59
C GLU A 77 9.27 -5.50 10.72
N ASP A 78 9.61 -4.23 10.93
CA ASP A 78 10.82 -3.59 10.34
C ASP A 78 11.43 -2.60 11.33
N LYS A 79 12.71 -2.29 11.15
CA LYS A 79 13.44 -1.33 11.98
C LYS A 79 12.99 0.10 11.67
N VAL A 80 12.70 0.86 12.71
CA VAL A 80 12.27 2.27 12.60
C VAL A 80 13.40 3.19 12.11
N SER A 81 14.66 2.78 12.29
CA SER A 81 15.87 3.40 11.73
C SER A 81 16.99 2.36 11.61
N LYS A 82 18.07 2.64 10.87
CA LYS A 82 19.16 1.68 10.58
C LYS A 82 19.72 0.96 11.83
N LYS A 83 19.77 1.64 12.97
CA LYS A 83 20.19 1.11 14.29
C LYS A 83 19.10 1.28 15.35
N GLY A 84 17.85 1.40 14.93
CA GLY A 84 16.72 1.67 15.82
C GLY A 84 15.97 0.41 16.25
N PRO A 85 14.97 0.56 17.14
CA PRO A 85 14.13 -0.54 17.54
C PRO A 85 13.33 -1.08 16.35
N ALA A 86 13.02 -2.36 16.41
CA ALA A 86 12.08 -2.99 15.51
C ALA A 86 10.64 -2.66 15.94
N TYR A 87 9.74 -2.60 14.98
CA TYR A 87 8.33 -2.28 15.22
C TYR A 87 7.47 -3.09 14.27
N ARG A 88 6.47 -3.78 14.81
CA ARG A 88 5.45 -4.46 14.02
C ARG A 88 4.44 -3.44 13.51
N TYR A 89 4.39 -3.25 12.20
CA TYR A 89 3.49 -2.31 11.57
C TYR A 89 2.11 -2.95 11.40
N PRO A 90 1.01 -2.21 11.63
CA PRO A 90 -0.30 -2.72 11.26
C PRO A 90 -0.40 -2.81 9.74
N ALA A 91 -1.09 -3.85 9.27
CA ALA A 91 -1.35 -4.06 7.86
C ALA A 91 -2.11 -2.87 7.26
N ARG A 92 -1.64 -2.43 6.10
CA ARG A 92 -2.20 -1.38 5.26
C ARG A 92 -2.03 -1.87 3.82
N PRO A 93 -2.91 -2.77 3.35
CA PRO A 93 -2.82 -3.32 2.00
C PRO A 93 -2.86 -2.17 0.99
N LEU A 94 -1.80 -2.09 0.18
CA LEU A 94 -1.58 -1.05 -0.83
C LEU A 94 -2.07 -1.50 -2.20
N LEU A 95 -1.93 -2.79 -2.48
CA LEU A 95 -2.35 -3.48 -3.70
C LEU A 95 -3.37 -4.56 -3.35
N GLY A 96 -4.24 -4.88 -4.29
CA GLY A 96 -5.25 -5.92 -4.16
C GLY A 96 -6.60 -5.53 -4.73
N PHE A 97 -7.41 -6.54 -4.96
CA PHE A 97 -8.77 -6.41 -5.47
C PHE A 97 -9.73 -6.07 -4.34
N SER A 98 -10.62 -5.11 -4.59
CA SER A 98 -11.79 -4.88 -3.76
C SER A 98 -12.82 -6.00 -3.97
N ALA A 99 -13.82 -6.10 -3.09
CA ALA A 99 -14.94 -7.03 -3.31
C ALA A 99 -15.66 -6.75 -4.64
N THR A 100 -15.81 -5.46 -5.00
CA THR A 100 -16.37 -5.05 -6.29
C THR A 100 -15.48 -5.49 -7.46
N ASP A 101 -14.16 -5.34 -7.33
CA ASP A 101 -13.21 -5.78 -8.38
C ASP A 101 -13.30 -7.30 -8.57
N GLN A 102 -13.37 -8.06 -7.46
CA GLN A 102 -13.49 -9.52 -7.50
C GLN A 102 -14.79 -9.98 -8.14
N ALA A 103 -15.92 -9.33 -7.80
CA ALA A 103 -17.21 -9.62 -8.41
C ALA A 103 -17.18 -9.36 -9.92
N LEU A 104 -16.64 -8.21 -10.33
CA LEU A 104 -16.50 -7.86 -11.75
C LEU A 104 -15.62 -8.88 -12.50
N ILE A 105 -14.46 -9.24 -11.95
CA ILE A 105 -13.56 -10.23 -12.56
C ILE A 105 -14.27 -11.57 -12.69
N ARG A 106 -14.95 -12.03 -11.64
CA ARG A 106 -15.70 -13.29 -11.66
C ARG A 106 -16.78 -13.28 -12.73
N ASP A 107 -17.58 -12.22 -12.82
CA ASP A 107 -18.69 -12.13 -13.77
C ASP A 107 -18.17 -12.08 -15.20
N LEU A 108 -17.06 -11.38 -15.46
CA LEU A 108 -16.37 -11.38 -16.75
C LEU A 108 -15.87 -12.77 -17.14
N LEU A 109 -15.28 -13.50 -16.19
CA LEU A 109 -14.80 -14.87 -16.43
C LEU A 109 -15.96 -15.83 -16.73
N LEU A 110 -17.03 -15.77 -15.94
CA LEU A 110 -18.22 -16.61 -16.15
C LEU A 110 -18.87 -16.32 -17.51
N HIS A 111 -18.99 -15.06 -17.90
CA HIS A 111 -19.53 -14.68 -19.20
C HIS A 111 -18.65 -15.13 -20.36
N HIS A 112 -17.32 -15.11 -20.20
CA HIS A 112 -16.40 -15.63 -21.21
C HIS A 112 -16.52 -17.16 -21.37
N LEU A 113 -16.63 -17.88 -20.26
CA LEU A 113 -16.77 -19.34 -20.25
C LEU A 113 -18.18 -19.82 -20.61
N GLY A 114 -19.22 -19.02 -20.37
CA GLY A 114 -20.60 -19.34 -20.74
C GLY A 114 -20.96 -19.01 -22.19
N ARG A 115 -20.00 -18.51 -22.98
CA ARG A 115 -20.15 -18.19 -24.40
C ARG A 115 -19.77 -19.34 -25.34
N PHE A 116 -19.64 -20.56 -24.82
CA PHE A 116 -19.56 -21.79 -25.61
C PHE A 116 -20.96 -22.33 -25.92
#